data_AF-A0A4Z0A472-F1
#
_entry.id   AF-A0A4Z0A472-F1
#
_cell.length_a   1.000
_cell.length_b   1.000
_cell.length_c   1.000
_cell.angle_alpha   90.00
_cell.angle_beta   90.00
_cell.angle_gamma   90.00
#
_symmetry.space_group_name_H-M   'P 1'
#
loop_
_entity.id
_entity.type
_entity.pdbx_description
1 polymer ?
#
loop_
_entity_poly.entity_id
_entity_poly.type
_entity_poly.pdbx_seq_one_letter_code
_entity_poly.pdbx_strand_id
1 'polypeptide(L)'
;MLTNPTFESAISTTLTNIRSEIKRKLAAAWMNKKDIYAVVQLIGKASMVPTAQMWGRWSWVQFKLVDYQEMVNKREAKDDLFWDWIDTQLKERHDKYQSMVLELPQRAVAISRVFELTLKKHITMFPAPIPVLQAMSPWQTEILKSIDELEKYSGQDLTSVSDSEGIDKESAIQALTEEIQLEEEYNEVAAT
;
A
#
# COMPACT_ATOMS: atom_id res chain seq x y z
N MET A 1 34.12 -12.13 0.86
CA MET A 1 33.08 -11.79 1.85
C MET A 1 32.68 -10.34 1.63
N LEU A 2 31.40 -10.09 1.33
CA LEU A 2 30.86 -8.82 0.83
C LEU A 2 30.04 -8.08 1.92
N THR A 3 30.46 -8.19 3.18
CA THR A 3 29.79 -7.58 4.34
C THR A 3 30.87 -6.97 5.24
N ASN A 4 31.23 -5.72 4.95
CA ASN A 4 32.07 -4.89 5.82
C ASN A 4 31.13 -4.11 6.76
N PRO A 5 31.35 -4.11 8.10
CA PRO A 5 30.52 -3.36 9.05
C PRO A 5 30.30 -1.88 8.67
N THR A 6 31.28 -1.25 8.02
CA THR A 6 31.15 0.12 7.52
C THR A 6 30.12 0.25 6.40
N PHE A 7 30.03 -0.75 5.52
CA PHE A 7 29.05 -0.79 4.43
C PHE A 7 27.63 -1.03 4.98
N GLU A 8 27.48 -1.94 5.94
CA GLU A 8 26.19 -2.19 6.62
C GLU A 8 25.68 -0.94 7.35
N SER A 9 26.55 -0.26 8.09
CA SER A 9 26.22 1.00 8.77
C SER A 9 25.80 2.09 7.78
N ALA A 10 26.47 2.19 6.61
CA ALA A 10 26.14 3.18 5.59
C ALA A 10 24.77 2.91 4.95
N ILE A 11 24.47 1.64 4.66
CA ILE A 11 23.15 1.22 4.16
C ILE A 11 22.07 1.51 5.19
N SER A 12 22.28 1.10 6.45
CA SER A 12 21.33 1.32 7.54
C SER A 12 20.99 2.81 7.71
N THR A 13 22.01 3.67 7.75
CA THR A 13 21.83 5.13 7.83
C THR A 13 21.04 5.67 6.64
N THR A 14 21.37 5.21 5.43
CA THR A 14 20.70 5.64 4.20
C THR A 14 19.23 5.24 4.21
N LEU A 15 18.91 3.99 4.58
CA LEU A 15 17.55 3.49 4.67
C LEU A 15 16.73 4.27 5.72
N THR A 16 17.30 4.52 6.90
CA THR A 16 16.67 5.33 7.95
C THR A 16 16.34 6.75 7.46
N ASN A 17 17.26 7.37 6.73
CA ASN A 17 17.05 8.71 6.16
C ASN A 17 15.94 8.72 5.12
N ILE A 18 15.93 7.74 4.21
CA ILE A 18 14.88 7.59 3.19
C ILE A 18 13.52 7.37 3.85
N ARG A 19 13.43 6.44 4.81
CA ARG A 19 12.23 6.15 5.59
C ARG A 19 11.70 7.40 6.30
N SER A 20 12.57 8.17 6.95
CA SER A 20 12.20 9.42 7.61
C SER A 20 11.68 10.47 6.63
N GLU A 21 12.35 10.62 5.48
CA GLU A 21 11.94 11.58 4.45
C GLU A 21 10.57 11.21 3.86
N ILE A 22 10.34 9.93 3.55
CA ILE A 22 9.06 9.43 3.05
C ILE A 22 7.96 9.70 4.08
N LYS A 23 8.17 9.35 5.36
CA LYS A 23 7.19 9.57 6.43
C LYS A 23 6.80 11.05 6.52
N ARG A 24 7.79 11.95 6.50
CA ARG A 24 7.56 13.41 6.50
C ARG A 24 6.75 13.87 5.28
N LYS A 25 7.08 13.37 4.08
CA LYS A 25 6.37 13.71 2.84
C LYS A 25 4.91 13.21 2.86
N LEU A 26 4.67 12.00 3.36
CA LEU A 26 3.33 11.43 3.50
C LEU A 26 2.46 12.27 4.46
N ALA A 27 3.00 12.62 5.63
CA ALA A 27 2.31 13.49 6.60
C ALA A 27 1.99 14.87 6.02
N ALA A 28 2.96 15.50 5.35
CA ALA A 28 2.75 16.78 4.71
C ALA A 28 1.72 16.71 3.57
N ALA A 29 1.74 15.66 2.77
CA ALA A 29 0.78 15.46 1.69
C ALA A 29 -0.65 15.27 2.23
N TRP A 30 -0.80 14.56 3.36
CA TRP A 30 -2.08 14.40 4.04
C TRP A 30 -2.63 15.73 4.56
N MET A 31 -1.81 16.50 5.28
CA MET A 31 -2.18 17.83 5.78
C MET A 31 -2.62 18.78 4.67
N ASN A 32 -1.95 18.68 3.51
CA ASN A 32 -2.25 19.51 2.33
C ASN A 32 -3.35 18.90 1.43
N LYS A 33 -4.01 17.83 1.86
CA LYS A 33 -5.11 17.15 1.14
C LYS A 33 -4.73 16.80 -0.31
N LYS A 34 -3.48 16.36 -0.52
CA LYS A 34 -2.98 15.95 -1.85
C LYS A 34 -3.62 14.64 -2.27
N ASP A 35 -3.95 14.53 -3.55
CA ASP A 35 -4.39 13.28 -4.15
C ASP A 35 -3.26 12.25 -4.22
N ILE A 36 -3.62 10.98 -4.38
CA ILE A 36 -2.66 9.86 -4.37
C ILE A 36 -1.60 9.95 -5.48
N TYR A 37 -1.95 10.54 -6.63
CA TYR A 37 -1.01 10.65 -7.75
C TYR A 37 0.08 11.66 -7.42
N ALA A 38 -0.30 12.80 -6.87
CA ALA A 38 0.65 13.79 -6.34
C ALA A 38 1.48 13.21 -5.18
N VAL A 39 0.87 12.45 -4.27
CA VAL A 39 1.57 11.79 -3.15
C VAL A 39 2.67 10.87 -3.68
N VAL A 40 2.36 10.00 -4.64
CA VAL A 40 3.34 9.05 -5.18
C VAL A 40 4.43 9.74 -5.99
N GLN A 41 4.13 10.85 -6.67
CA GLN A 41 5.17 11.68 -7.31
C GLN A 41 6.14 12.33 -6.31
N LEU A 42 5.67 12.68 -5.11
CA LEU A 42 6.52 13.32 -4.08
C LEU A 42 7.53 12.35 -3.45
N ILE A 43 7.13 11.09 -3.29
CA ILE A 43 7.94 10.05 -2.64
C ILE A 43 8.69 9.16 -3.64
N GLY A 44 8.18 9.04 -4.86
CA GLY A 44 8.79 8.27 -5.94
C GLY A 44 9.95 8.99 -6.61
N LYS A 45 10.72 8.25 -7.41
CA LYS A 45 11.72 8.83 -8.31
C LYS A 45 11.03 9.39 -9.56
N ALA A 46 11.52 10.52 -10.07
CA ALA A 46 10.95 11.21 -11.24
C ALA A 46 10.88 10.35 -12.52
N SER A 47 11.71 9.31 -12.64
CA SER A 47 11.74 8.40 -13.80
C SER A 47 10.82 7.18 -13.69
N MET A 48 10.14 7.01 -12.55
CA MET A 48 9.29 5.85 -12.30
C MET A 48 7.86 6.16 -12.69
N VAL A 49 7.26 5.33 -13.55
CA VAL A 49 5.82 5.36 -13.85
C VAL A 49 5.14 4.47 -12.80
N PRO A 50 4.34 5.02 -11.86
CA PRO A 50 3.72 4.21 -10.84
C PRO A 50 2.56 3.37 -11.40
N THR A 51 2.40 2.15 -10.89
CA THR A 51 1.24 1.29 -11.22
C THR A 51 0.09 1.51 -10.24
N ALA A 52 -1.11 1.02 -10.57
CA ALA A 52 -2.27 1.07 -9.69
C ALA A 52 -2.02 0.41 -8.32
N GLN A 53 -1.29 -0.71 -8.30
CA GLN A 53 -0.88 -1.39 -7.08
C GLN A 53 0.02 -0.50 -6.21
N MET A 54 0.93 0.26 -6.83
CA MET A 54 1.80 1.19 -6.10
C MET A 54 1.00 2.32 -5.45
N TRP A 55 0.03 2.89 -6.18
CA TRP A 55 -0.87 3.88 -5.60
C TRP A 55 -1.66 3.32 -4.41
N GLY A 56 -2.18 2.09 -4.52
CA GLY A 56 -2.92 1.46 -3.43
C GLY A 56 -2.07 1.13 -2.19
N ARG A 57 -0.83 0.70 -2.39
CA ARG A 57 0.09 0.48 -1.25
C ARG A 57 0.42 1.79 -0.55
N TRP A 58 0.68 2.86 -1.30
CA TRP A 58 1.01 4.15 -0.71
C TRP A 58 -0.18 4.86 -0.08
N SER A 59 -1.39 4.70 -0.63
CA SER A 59 -2.59 5.20 0.04
C SER A 59 -2.78 4.49 1.37
N TRP A 60 -2.60 3.17 1.41
CA TRP A 60 -2.66 2.38 2.65
C TRP A 60 -1.64 2.81 3.70
N VAL A 61 -0.37 2.96 3.32
CA VAL A 61 0.67 3.47 4.23
C VAL A 61 0.32 4.87 4.75
N GLN A 62 -0.26 5.73 3.90
CA GLN A 62 -0.64 7.08 4.32
C GLN A 62 -1.79 7.09 5.33
N PHE A 63 -2.82 6.25 5.15
CA PHE A 63 -3.88 6.09 6.16
C PHE A 63 -3.33 5.51 7.45
N LYS A 64 -2.52 4.45 7.37
CA LYS A 64 -1.89 3.85 8.54
C LYS A 64 -0.98 4.83 9.29
N LEU A 65 -0.35 5.78 8.59
CA LEU A 65 0.39 6.87 9.24
C LEU A 65 -0.51 7.78 10.07
N VAL A 66 -1.72 8.07 9.61
CA VAL A 66 -2.70 8.88 10.36
C VAL A 66 -3.16 8.13 11.61
N ASP A 67 -3.52 6.85 11.46
CA ASP A 67 -3.93 5.99 12.58
C ASP A 67 -2.80 5.88 13.62
N TYR A 68 -1.57 5.69 13.16
CA TYR A 68 -0.40 5.58 14.04
C TYR A 68 -0.07 6.90 14.74
N GLN A 69 -0.23 8.04 14.07
CA GLN A 69 -0.09 9.35 14.71
C GLN A 69 -1.10 9.54 15.85
N GLU A 70 -2.32 9.04 15.70
CA GLU A 70 -3.31 9.04 16.77
C GLU A 70 -2.84 8.18 17.97
N MET A 71 -2.31 6.98 17.73
CA MET A 71 -1.72 6.14 18.77
C MET A 71 -0.55 6.82 19.49
N VAL A 72 0.34 7.50 18.75
CA VAL A 72 1.44 8.29 19.33
C VAL A 72 0.90 9.42 20.20
N ASN A 73 -0.13 10.14 19.75
CA ASN A 73 -0.76 11.22 20.52
C ASN A 73 -1.41 10.70 21.81
N LYS A 74 -1.97 9.48 21.78
CA LYS A 74 -2.50 8.77 22.95
C LYS A 74 -1.42 8.14 23.84
N ARG A 75 -0.14 8.24 23.45
CA ARG A 75 1.03 7.63 24.13
C ARG A 75 1.00 6.10 24.14
N GLU A 76 0.31 5.49 23.19
CA GLU A 76 0.22 4.04 23.01
C GLU A 76 1.34 3.50 22.12
N ALA A 77 2.00 4.38 21.35
CA ALA A 77 3.09 4.02 20.45
C ALA A 77 4.20 5.09 20.45
N LYS A 78 5.40 4.71 19.97
CA LYS A 78 6.53 5.63 19.78
C LYS A 78 6.65 6.02 18.30
N ASP A 79 6.88 7.30 18.04
CA ASP A 79 6.90 7.84 16.68
C ASP A 79 7.97 7.19 15.77
N ASP A 80 9.14 6.87 16.34
CA ASP A 80 10.28 6.28 15.65
C ASP A 80 10.05 4.84 15.18
N LEU A 81 9.07 4.14 15.75
CA LEU A 81 8.75 2.74 15.43
C LEU A 81 7.71 2.57 14.30
N PHE A 82 7.29 3.65 13.65
CA PHE A 82 6.25 3.60 12.61
C PHE A 82 6.54 2.57 11.51
N TRP A 83 7.76 2.54 10.98
CA TRP A 83 8.11 1.64 9.87
C TRP A 83 8.16 0.17 10.30
N ASP A 84 8.61 -0.10 11.53
CA ASP A 84 8.63 -1.46 12.08
C ASP A 84 7.20 -1.96 12.33
N TRP A 85 6.30 -1.06 12.73
CA TRP A 85 4.88 -1.37 12.84
C TRP A 85 4.25 -1.66 11.47
N ILE A 86 4.55 -0.87 10.43
CA ILE A 86 4.11 -1.15 9.06
C ILE A 86 4.63 -2.51 8.57
N ASP A 87 5.91 -2.81 8.79
CA ASP A 87 6.53 -4.09 8.40
C ASP A 87 5.83 -5.26 9.13
N THR A 88 5.47 -5.07 10.40
CA THR A 88 4.71 -6.05 11.20
C THR A 88 3.31 -6.27 10.63
N GLN A 89 2.56 -5.20 10.34
CA GLN A 89 1.21 -5.28 9.77
C GLN A 89 1.19 -5.98 8.40
N LEU A 90 2.19 -5.70 7.56
CA LEU A 90 2.35 -6.38 6.26
C LEU A 90 2.65 -7.86 6.44
N LYS A 91 3.53 -8.21 7.39
CA LYS A 91 3.87 -9.60 7.71
C LYS A 91 2.67 -10.36 8.25
N GLU A 92 1.96 -9.81 9.24
CA GLU A 92 0.75 -10.41 9.82
C GLU A 92 -0.31 -10.69 8.74
N ARG A 93 -0.51 -9.73 7.83
CA ARG A 93 -1.43 -9.92 6.70
C ARG A 93 -0.96 -11.04 5.77
N HIS A 94 0.31 -11.06 5.43
CA HIS A 94 0.88 -12.11 4.59
C HIS A 94 0.72 -13.49 5.23
N ASP A 95 1.16 -13.64 6.48
CA ASP A 95 1.11 -14.89 7.23
C ASP A 95 -0.34 -15.41 7.37
N LYS A 96 -1.28 -14.49 7.62
CA LYS A 96 -2.72 -14.79 7.68
C LYS A 96 -3.22 -15.45 6.39
N TYR A 97 -3.03 -14.83 5.23
CA TYR A 97 -3.52 -15.39 3.96
C TYR A 97 -2.67 -16.55 3.43
N GLN A 98 -1.41 -16.67 3.86
CA GLN A 98 -0.57 -17.81 3.54
C GLN A 98 -1.01 -19.07 4.28
N SER A 99 -1.56 -18.92 5.50
CA SER A 99 -2.09 -20.02 6.31
C SER A 99 -3.47 -20.53 5.88
N MET A 100 -4.21 -19.76 5.06
CA MET A 100 -5.53 -20.15 4.56
C MET A 100 -5.44 -21.19 3.42
N VAL A 101 -6.38 -22.14 3.39
CA VAL A 101 -6.55 -23.11 2.28
C VAL A 101 -7.21 -22.44 1.07
N LEU A 102 -6.69 -21.29 0.66
CA LEU A 102 -7.05 -20.59 -0.56
C LEU A 102 -6.09 -21.02 -1.68
N GLU A 103 -6.57 -21.06 -2.91
CA GLU A 103 -5.70 -21.20 -4.09
C GLU A 103 -4.78 -19.97 -4.21
N LEU A 104 -3.56 -20.15 -4.73
CA LEU A 104 -2.52 -19.10 -4.82
C LEU A 104 -3.02 -17.76 -5.40
N PRO A 105 -3.82 -17.73 -6.50
CA PRO A 105 -4.38 -16.48 -7.02
C PRO A 105 -5.34 -15.79 -6.06
N GLN A 106 -6.15 -16.56 -5.32
CA GLN A 106 -7.09 -16.02 -4.34
C GLN A 106 -6.36 -15.45 -3.13
N ARG A 107 -5.22 -16.03 -2.75
CA ARG A 107 -4.34 -15.47 -1.70
C ARG A 107 -3.77 -14.12 -2.11
N ALA A 108 -3.24 -14.01 -3.33
CA ALA A 108 -2.66 -12.76 -3.83
C ALA A 108 -3.71 -11.63 -3.92
N VAL A 109 -4.93 -11.97 -4.38
CA VAL A 109 -6.07 -11.06 -4.38
C VAL A 109 -6.46 -10.65 -2.96
N ALA A 110 -6.59 -11.59 -2.03
CA ALA A 110 -6.97 -11.29 -0.64
C ALA A 110 -5.92 -10.44 0.11
N ILE A 111 -4.62 -10.70 -0.13
CA ILE A 111 -3.53 -9.86 0.37
C ILE A 111 -3.65 -8.44 -0.21
N SER A 112 -3.89 -8.33 -1.51
CA SER A 112 -3.87 -7.05 -2.23
C SER A 112 -5.16 -6.23 -2.08
N ARG A 113 -6.27 -6.86 -1.71
CA ARG A 113 -7.61 -6.26 -1.67
C ARG A 113 -7.65 -4.99 -0.82
N VAL A 114 -7.00 -4.99 0.34
CA VAL A 114 -6.97 -3.78 1.20
C VAL A 114 -6.35 -2.59 0.50
N PHE A 115 -5.31 -2.80 -0.32
CA PHE A 115 -4.65 -1.72 -1.04
C PHE A 115 -5.57 -1.13 -2.10
N GLU A 116 -6.37 -1.96 -2.78
CA GLU A 116 -7.37 -1.50 -3.74
C GLU A 116 -8.48 -0.69 -3.05
N LEU A 117 -9.03 -1.21 -1.95
CA LEU A 117 -10.07 -0.53 -1.17
C LEU A 117 -9.55 0.80 -0.62
N THR A 118 -8.31 0.81 -0.12
CA THR A 118 -7.70 2.01 0.42
C THR A 118 -7.38 3.03 -0.67
N LEU A 119 -7.02 2.59 -1.88
CA LEU A 119 -6.89 3.46 -3.04
C LEU A 119 -8.22 4.12 -3.38
N LYS A 120 -9.31 3.35 -3.47
CA LYS A 120 -10.65 3.87 -3.74
C LYS A 120 -11.06 4.89 -2.67
N LYS A 121 -10.85 4.58 -1.39
CA LYS A 121 -11.11 5.51 -0.28
C LYS A 121 -10.32 6.82 -0.43
N HIS A 122 -9.03 6.73 -0.76
CA HIS A 122 -8.18 7.91 -0.96
C HIS A 122 -8.68 8.79 -2.12
N ILE A 123 -8.96 8.19 -3.28
CA ILE A 123 -9.47 8.90 -4.47
C ILE A 123 -10.80 9.61 -4.16
N THR A 124 -11.67 8.98 -3.39
CA THR A 124 -12.94 9.58 -2.97
C THR A 124 -12.72 10.77 -2.03
N MET A 125 -11.78 10.67 -1.08
CA MET A 125 -11.48 11.74 -0.13
C MET A 125 -10.72 12.92 -0.76
N PHE A 126 -9.81 12.63 -1.69
CA PHE A 126 -8.93 13.60 -2.34
C PHE A 126 -9.04 13.44 -3.87
N PRO A 127 -10.14 13.91 -4.48
CA PRO A 127 -10.37 13.72 -5.90
C PRO A 127 -9.35 14.51 -6.72
N ALA A 128 -8.70 13.81 -7.66
CA ALA A 128 -7.80 14.41 -8.63
C ALA A 128 -8.47 14.53 -10.01
N PRO A 129 -8.02 15.46 -10.87
CA PRO A 129 -8.17 15.28 -12.30
C PRO A 129 -7.41 13.99 -12.68
N ILE A 130 -8.07 13.07 -13.38
CA ILE A 130 -7.49 11.77 -13.78
C ILE A 130 -6.12 12.04 -14.46
N PRO A 131 -5.01 11.52 -13.93
CA PRO A 131 -3.70 11.77 -14.51
C PRO A 131 -3.61 11.15 -15.89
N VAL A 132 -2.94 11.83 -16.81
CA VAL A 132 -2.58 11.26 -18.10
C VAL A 132 -1.60 10.12 -17.83
N LEU A 133 -2.03 8.88 -18.05
CA LEU A 133 -1.19 7.70 -17.92
C LEU A 133 -0.01 7.84 -18.89
N GLN A 134 1.18 8.12 -18.35
CA GLN A 134 2.40 8.06 -19.14
C GLN A 134 2.70 6.61 -19.50
N ALA A 135 3.02 6.37 -20.77
CA ALA A 135 3.42 5.06 -21.23
C ALA A 135 4.67 4.59 -20.46
N MET A 136 4.62 3.37 -19.96
CA MET A 136 5.77 2.75 -19.30
C MET A 136 6.92 2.60 -20.29
N SER A 137 8.14 2.86 -19.81
CA SER A 137 9.35 2.66 -20.61
C SER A 137 9.62 1.16 -20.85
N PRO A 138 10.36 0.77 -21.91
CA PRO A 138 10.58 -0.63 -22.25
C PRO A 138 11.13 -1.48 -21.10
N TRP A 139 12.07 -0.95 -20.32
CA TRP A 139 12.64 -1.66 -19.17
C TRP A 139 11.65 -1.83 -18.01
N GLN A 140 10.71 -0.89 -17.81
CA GLN A 140 9.64 -1.02 -16.82
C GLN A 140 8.67 -2.12 -17.24
N THR A 141 8.31 -2.14 -18.51
CA THR A 141 7.49 -3.21 -19.09
C THR A 141 8.19 -4.56 -18.96
N GLU A 142 9.50 -4.63 -19.19
CA GLU A 142 10.29 -5.85 -19.10
C GLU A 142 10.47 -6.35 -17.66
N ILE A 143 10.64 -5.45 -16.68
CA ILE A 143 10.61 -5.80 -15.26
C ILE A 143 9.22 -6.29 -14.85
N LEU A 144 8.16 -5.56 -15.21
CA LEU A 144 6.80 -6.00 -14.89
C LEU A 144 6.47 -7.33 -15.55
N LYS A 145 6.91 -7.53 -16.79
CA LYS A 145 6.80 -8.81 -17.49
C LYS A 145 7.61 -9.90 -16.78
N SER A 146 8.78 -9.59 -16.26
CA SER A 146 9.60 -10.55 -15.49
C SER A 146 8.97 -10.89 -14.13
N ILE A 147 8.35 -9.91 -13.46
CA ILE A 147 7.59 -10.11 -12.22
C ILE A 147 6.33 -10.93 -12.51
N ASP A 148 5.59 -10.59 -13.56
CA ASP A 148 4.41 -11.32 -14.04
C ASP A 148 4.79 -12.74 -14.52
N GLU A 149 5.95 -12.93 -15.15
CA GLU A 149 6.49 -14.25 -15.50
C GLU A 149 6.86 -15.04 -14.24
N LEU A 150 7.49 -14.42 -13.23
CA LEU A 150 7.76 -15.03 -11.91
C LEU A 150 6.46 -15.42 -11.18
N GLU A 151 5.43 -14.58 -11.28
CA GLU A 151 4.08 -14.86 -10.74
C GLU A 151 3.40 -15.98 -11.54
N LYS A 152 3.57 -16.03 -12.87
CA LYS A 152 3.04 -17.09 -13.75
C LYS A 152 3.71 -18.45 -13.55
N TYR A 153 4.99 -18.50 -13.18
CA TYR A 153 5.62 -19.74 -12.70
C TYR A 153 4.99 -20.26 -11.40
N SER A 154 4.18 -19.46 -10.70
CA SER A 154 3.45 -19.85 -9.49
C SER A 154 1.93 -20.02 -9.68
N GLY A 155 1.36 -19.68 -10.84
CA GLY A 155 -0.08 -19.75 -11.06
C GLY A 155 -0.46 -19.36 -12.47
N GLN A 156 -0.83 -20.35 -13.27
CA GLN A 156 -1.30 -20.13 -14.64
C GLN A 156 -2.78 -20.56 -14.69
N ASP A 157 -3.70 -19.60 -14.57
CA ASP A 157 -4.83 -19.38 -15.51
C ASP A 157 -5.98 -18.47 -14.98
N LEU A 158 -6.29 -17.45 -15.81
CA LEU A 158 -7.62 -16.89 -16.18
C LEU A 158 -8.35 -15.77 -15.35
N THR A 159 -8.32 -14.53 -15.91
CA THR A 159 -9.42 -13.60 -16.36
C THR A 159 -10.69 -13.35 -15.49
N SER A 160 -11.42 -12.21 -15.43
CA SER A 160 -11.36 -10.79 -15.90
C SER A 160 -12.72 -10.07 -15.59
N VAL A 161 -12.74 -8.72 -15.40
CA VAL A 161 -13.86 -7.69 -15.55
C VAL A 161 -15.01 -7.70 -14.48
N SER A 162 -15.71 -6.63 -14.01
CA SER A 162 -16.19 -5.34 -14.57
C SER A 162 -16.66 -4.27 -13.54
N ASP A 163 -17.09 -3.11 -14.08
CA ASP A 163 -17.19 -1.73 -13.56
C ASP A 163 -18.39 -1.26 -12.67
N SER A 164 -18.07 -0.21 -11.89
CA SER A 164 -18.76 1.07 -11.52
C SER A 164 -20.29 1.25 -11.52
N GLU A 165 -20.81 1.85 -10.42
CA GLU A 165 -21.85 2.90 -10.48
C GLU A 165 -21.76 3.89 -9.30
N GLY A 166 -22.18 5.14 -9.53
CA GLY A 166 -21.87 6.33 -8.72
C GLY A 166 -22.57 6.39 -7.34
N ILE A 167 -21.80 6.76 -6.31
CA ILE A 167 -22.23 6.73 -4.90
C ILE A 167 -22.06 8.12 -4.27
N ASP A 168 -23.09 8.51 -3.53
CA ASP A 168 -23.08 9.61 -2.55
C ASP A 168 -21.84 9.53 -1.65
N LYS A 169 -21.00 10.56 -1.65
CA LYS A 169 -19.60 10.48 -1.19
C LYS A 169 -19.49 10.17 0.30
N GLU A 170 -20.42 10.67 1.11
CA GLU A 170 -20.38 10.49 2.57
C GLU A 170 -20.84 9.07 2.94
N SER A 171 -21.92 8.60 2.31
CA SER A 171 -22.37 7.21 2.38
C SER A 171 -21.32 6.23 1.83
N ALA A 172 -20.60 6.59 0.75
CA ALA A 172 -19.54 5.76 0.17
C ALA A 172 -18.32 5.64 1.08
N ILE A 173 -17.89 6.74 1.70
CA ILE A 173 -16.76 6.74 2.64
C ILE A 173 -17.13 5.93 3.89
N GLN A 174 -18.36 6.06 4.37
CA GLN A 174 -18.85 5.30 5.51
C GLN A 174 -18.98 3.81 5.18
N ALA A 175 -19.60 3.45 4.06
CA ALA A 175 -19.69 2.06 3.61
C ALA A 175 -18.32 1.42 3.40
N LEU A 176 -17.35 2.13 2.82
CA LEU A 176 -15.97 1.63 2.68
C LEU A 176 -15.27 1.48 4.03
N THR A 177 -15.56 2.35 5.00
CA THR A 177 -14.97 2.25 6.33
C THR A 177 -15.56 1.09 7.11
N GLU A 178 -16.86 0.87 7.00
CA GLU A 178 -17.57 -0.28 7.57
C GLU A 178 -17.14 -1.58 6.87
N GLU A 179 -16.92 -1.60 5.55
CA GLU A 179 -16.43 -2.77 4.83
C GLU A 179 -14.98 -3.12 5.24
N ILE A 180 -14.12 -2.11 5.44
CA ILE A 180 -12.76 -2.32 5.99
C ILE A 180 -12.84 -2.87 7.42
N GLN A 181 -13.68 -2.29 8.28
CA GLN A 181 -13.83 -2.75 9.66
C GLN A 181 -14.45 -4.14 9.75
N LEU A 182 -15.43 -4.48 8.90
CA LEU A 182 -16.03 -5.80 8.84
C LEU A 182 -15.06 -6.84 8.29
N GLU A 183 -14.20 -6.49 7.32
CA GLU A 183 -13.09 -7.37 6.94
C GLU A 183 -12.10 -7.55 8.11
N GLU A 184 -11.88 -6.53 8.93
CA GLU A 184 -11.02 -6.62 10.11
C GLU A 184 -11.67 -7.49 11.22
N GLU A 185 -12.96 -7.30 11.54
CA GLU A 185 -13.72 -8.03 12.57
C GLU A 185 -14.15 -9.45 12.18
N TYR A 186 -14.68 -9.68 10.97
CA TYR A 186 -15.09 -11.01 10.51
C TYR A 186 -13.90 -11.98 10.48
N ASN A 187 -12.70 -11.44 10.31
CA ASN A 187 -11.47 -12.21 10.35
C ASN A 187 -10.85 -12.35 11.76
N GLU A 188 -11.29 -11.60 12.77
CA GLU A 188 -10.98 -11.88 14.18
C GLU A 188 -11.83 -13.06 14.70
N VAL A 189 -13.10 -13.15 14.28
CA VAL A 189 -14.02 -14.21 14.69
C VAL A 189 -13.69 -15.56 14.03
N ALA A 190 -13.15 -15.56 12.80
CA ALA A 190 -12.72 -16.78 12.11
C ALA A 190 -11.38 -17.37 12.63
N ALA A 191 -10.72 -16.72 13.58
CA ALA A 191 -9.46 -17.14 14.19
C ALA A 191 -9.63 -17.74 15.61
N THR A 192 -10.86 -17.85 16.12
CA THR A 192 -11.25 -18.57 17.35
C THR A 192 -11.97 -19.87 17.02
#